data_AF-A0A7J7LYQ6-F1
#
_entry.id   AF-A0A7J7LYQ6-F1
#
_cell.length_a   1.000
_cell.length_b   1.000
_cell.length_c   1.000
_cell.angle_alpha   90.00
_cell.angle_beta   90.00
_cell.angle_gamma   90.00
#
_symmetry.space_group_name_H-M   'P 1'
#
loop_
_entity.id
_entity.type
_entity.pdbx_description
1 polymer ?
#
loop_
_entity_poly.entity_id
_entity_poly.type
_entity_poly.pdbx_seq_one_letter_code
_entity_poly.pdbx_strand_id
1 'polypeptide(L)'
;MNVILHKGLILHNNFPNTRAETLDVAVSLAKIADVDRTLGDENVAVDEFQEAIKCLESLTLNANNTGLEQRRQSVLEFLRNQLKENQSSCA
;
A
#
# COMPACT_ATOMS: atom_id res chain seq x y z
N MET A 1 12.50 -2.84 -17.78
CA MET A 1 11.98 -1.53 -18.24
C MET A 1 10.55 -1.37 -17.75
N ASN A 2 10.26 -0.25 -17.08
CA ASN A 2 8.93 0.28 -16.77
C ASN A 2 8.06 -0.34 -15.66
N VAL A 3 8.52 -0.25 -14.41
CA VAL A 3 7.61 -0.16 -13.25
C VAL A 3 7.28 1.29 -12.86
N ILE A 4 8.01 2.27 -13.40
CA ILE A 4 7.80 3.71 -13.13
C ILE A 4 6.51 4.25 -13.78
N LEU A 5 5.96 3.58 -14.79
CA LEU A 5 4.72 4.03 -15.45
C LEU A 5 3.43 3.84 -14.63
N HIS A 6 3.44 3.01 -13.57
CA HIS A 6 2.24 2.85 -12.73
C HIS A 6 2.06 3.97 -11.71
N LYS A 7 3.14 4.65 -11.27
CA LYS A 7 3.05 5.79 -10.33
C LYS A 7 2.30 6.99 -10.93
N GLY A 8 2.42 7.22 -12.24
CA GLY A 8 1.78 8.35 -12.92
C GLY A 8 0.27 8.23 -13.14
N LEU A 9 -0.26 7.00 -13.20
CA LEU A 9 -1.68 6.77 -13.50
C LEU A 9 -2.54 6.60 -12.24
N ILE A 10 -1.95 6.16 -11.13
CA ILE A 10 -2.68 5.85 -9.89
C ILE A 10 -2.97 7.11 -9.06
N LEU A 11 -2.09 8.13 -9.10
CA LEU A 11 -2.26 9.33 -8.27
C LEU A 11 -3.07 10.46 -8.91
N HIS A 12 -3.23 10.48 -10.24
CA HIS A 12 -3.84 11.63 -10.92
C HIS A 12 -5.30 11.45 -11.32
N ASN A 13 -5.86 10.25 -11.11
CA ASN A 13 -7.18 9.91 -11.61
C ASN A 13 -8.17 9.77 -10.46
N ASN A 14 -8.93 10.86 -10.28
CA ASN A 14 -10.20 10.94 -9.57
C ASN A 14 -11.26 10.05 -10.25
N PHE A 15 -10.95 8.78 -10.46
CA PHE A 15 -11.89 7.78 -10.93
C PHE A 15 -12.66 7.30 -9.71
N PRO A 16 -13.96 6.98 -9.83
CA PRO A 16 -14.73 6.36 -8.77
C PRO A 16 -14.23 4.92 -8.60
N ASN A 17 -13.02 4.77 -8.05
CA ASN A 17 -12.39 3.49 -7.83
C ASN A 17 -13.27 2.75 -6.83
N THR A 18 -13.80 1.62 -7.29
CA THR A 18 -14.50 0.67 -6.45
C THR A 18 -13.60 0.30 -5.28
N ARG A 19 -14.20 -0.01 -4.14
CA ARG A 19 -13.45 -0.23 -2.90
C ARG A 19 -12.43 -1.39 -3.00
N ALA A 20 -12.61 -2.30 -3.95
CA ALA A 20 -11.67 -3.36 -4.29
C ALA A 20 -10.44 -2.87 -5.06
N GLU A 21 -10.59 -1.90 -5.96
CA GLU A 21 -9.47 -1.33 -6.72
C GLU A 21 -8.50 -0.57 -5.81
N THR A 22 -9.01 0.19 -4.83
CA THR A 22 -8.16 0.83 -3.82
C THR A 22 -7.30 -0.19 -3.05
N LEU A 23 -7.87 -1.36 -2.77
CA LEU A 23 -7.14 -2.43 -2.10
C LEU A 23 -6.07 -3.04 -3.01
N ASP A 24 -6.38 -3.32 -4.27
CA ASP A 24 -5.43 -3.89 -5.22
C ASP A 24 -4.28 -2.91 -5.54
N VAL A 25 -4.56 -1.60 -5.54
CA VAL A 25 -3.53 -0.54 -5.61
C VAL A 25 -2.62 -0.60 -4.39
N ALA A 26 -3.16 -0.66 -3.17
CA ALA A 26 -2.36 -0.72 -1.95
C ALA A 26 -1.47 -1.98 -1.90
N VAL A 27 -1.98 -3.12 -2.37
CA VAL A 27 -1.18 -4.36 -2.50
C VAL A 27 -0.08 -4.20 -3.54
N SER A 28 -0.35 -3.48 -4.64
CA SER A 28 0.67 -3.23 -5.66
C SER A 28 1.77 -2.32 -5.13
N LEU A 29 1.42 -1.26 -4.39
CA LEU A 29 2.40 -0.40 -3.71
C LEU A 29 3.27 -1.19 -2.72
N ALA A 30 2.66 -2.08 -1.92
CA ALA A 30 3.39 -2.93 -0.99
C ALA A 30 4.45 -3.81 -1.68
N LYS A 31 4.15 -4.29 -2.89
CA LYS A 31 5.08 -5.10 -3.68
C LYS A 31 6.22 -4.27 -4.27
N ILE A 32 5.96 -3.02 -4.67
CA ILE A 32 7.00 -2.11 -5.16
C ILE A 32 7.95 -1.79 -4.00
N ALA A 33 7.40 -1.49 -2.83
CA ALA A 33 8.19 -1.21 -1.63
C ALA A 33 9.08 -2.39 -1.22
N ASP A 34 8.58 -3.62 -1.37
CA ASP A 34 9.38 -4.83 -1.14
C ASP A 34 10.55 -4.96 -2.13
N VAL A 35 10.34 -4.61 -3.40
CA VAL A 35 11.39 -4.56 -4.43
C VAL A 35 12.40 -3.46 -4.11
N ASP A 36 11.97 -2.25 -3.79
CA ASP A 36 12.84 -1.12 -3.46
C ASP A 36 13.68 -1.42 -2.21
N ARG A 37 13.09 -2.04 -1.19
CA ARG A 37 13.82 -2.55 -0.02
C ARG A 37 14.86 -3.59 -0.41
N THR A 38 14.51 -4.53 -1.29
CA THR A 38 15.46 -5.56 -1.78
C THR A 38 16.62 -4.93 -2.55
N LEU A 39 16.41 -3.78 -3.19
CA LEU A 39 17.44 -3.00 -3.88
C LEU A 39 18.28 -2.11 -2.94
N GLY A 40 17.92 -2.03 -1.66
CA GLY A 40 18.59 -1.19 -0.66
C GLY A 40 18.06 0.25 -0.58
N ASP A 41 17.01 0.57 -1.33
CA ASP A 41 16.34 1.87 -1.33
C ASP A 41 15.30 1.94 -0.20
N GLU A 42 15.76 1.74 1.03
CA GLU A 42 14.90 1.57 2.20
C GLU A 42 14.00 2.77 2.50
N ASN A 43 14.50 3.99 2.29
CA ASN A 43 13.68 5.21 2.45
C ASN A 43 12.52 5.26 1.44
N VAL A 44 12.76 4.82 0.20
CA VAL A 44 11.73 4.79 -0.85
C VAL A 44 10.68 3.72 -0.51
N ALA A 45 11.12 2.55 -0.02
CA ALA A 45 10.23 1.52 0.45
C ALA A 45 9.32 2.00 1.61
N VAL A 46 9.88 2.74 2.58
CA VAL A 46 9.11 3.32 3.69
C VAL A 46 8.05 4.30 3.18
N ASP A 47 8.39 5.20 2.27
CA ASP A 47 7.45 6.17 1.69
C ASP A 47 6.30 5.44 0.97
N GLU A 48 6.62 4.39 0.21
CA GLU A 48 5.62 3.60 -0.50
C GLU A 48 4.71 2.79 0.42
N PHE A 49 5.25 2.22 1.50
CA PHE A 49 4.43 1.57 2.53
C PHE A 49 3.49 2.56 3.21
N GLN A 50 3.93 3.80 3.48
CA GLN A 50 3.09 4.84 4.05
C GLN A 50 1.98 5.28 3.10
N GLU A 51 2.26 5.42 1.81
CA GLU A 51 1.25 5.74 0.80
C GLU A 51 0.20 4.62 0.68
N ALA A 52 0.62 3.35 0.70
CA ALA A 52 -0.30 2.22 0.71
C ALA A 52 -1.25 2.25 1.93
N ILE A 53 -0.74 2.62 3.12
CA ILE A 53 -1.56 2.77 4.33
C ILE A 53 -2.59 3.89 4.15
N LYS A 54 -2.19 5.07 3.64
CA LYS A 54 -3.10 6.20 3.41
C LYS A 54 -4.24 5.84 2.45
N CYS A 55 -3.94 5.08 1.39
CA CYS A 55 -4.97 4.57 0.47
C CYS A 55 -5.98 3.66 1.18
N LEU A 56 -5.52 2.78 2.07
CA LEU A 56 -6.40 1.88 2.81
C LEU A 56 -7.18 2.57 3.95
N GLU A 57 -6.61 3.61 4.56
CA GLU A 57 -7.27 4.37 5.64
C GLU A 57 -8.35 5.31 5.09
N SER A 58 -8.15 5.89 3.91
CA SER A 58 -9.15 6.69 3.21
C SER A 58 -10.31 5.87 2.62
N LEU A 59 -10.14 4.54 2.54
CA LEU A 59 -11.18 3.62 2.08
C LEU A 59 -12.34 3.57 3.08
N THR A 60 -13.52 4.05 2.69
CA THR A 60 -14.74 3.92 3.50
C THR A 60 -15.52 2.67 3.07
N LEU A 61 -15.65 1.68 3.95
CA LEU A 61 -16.38 0.44 3.69
C LEU A 61 -17.70 0.41 4.48
N ASN A 62 -18.82 0.13 3.80
CA ASN A 62 -20.09 -0.14 4.47
C ASN A 62 -20.07 -1.52 5.12
N ALA A 63 -20.68 -1.66 6.32
CA ALA A 63 -20.72 -2.87 7.15
C ALA A 63 -21.13 -4.17 6.42
N ASN A 64 -21.84 -4.07 5.29
CA ASN A 64 -22.21 -5.21 4.44
C ASN A 64 -21.04 -5.83 3.65
N ASN A 65 -19.83 -5.28 3.71
CA ASN A 65 -18.67 -5.75 2.93
C ASN A 65 -17.60 -6.37 3.83
N THR A 66 -18.03 -7.31 4.67
CA THR A 66 -17.20 -7.97 5.68
C THR A 66 -15.93 -8.60 5.09
N GLY A 67 -16.02 -9.26 3.93
CA GLY A 67 -14.84 -9.85 3.27
C GLY A 67 -13.81 -8.83 2.78
N LEU A 68 -14.28 -7.66 2.29
CA LEU A 68 -13.39 -6.59 1.84
C LEU A 68 -12.76 -5.85 3.02
N GLU A 69 -13.51 -5.66 4.10
CA GLU A 69 -13.01 -5.10 5.35
C GLU A 69 -11.95 -6.01 5.99
N GLN A 70 -12.19 -7.32 6.03
CA GLN A 70 -11.19 -8.28 6.48
C GLN A 70 -9.91 -8.19 5.68
N ARG A 71 -10.02 -8.17 4.33
CA ARG A 71 -8.85 -8.07 3.46
C ARG A 71 -8.10 -6.75 3.64
N ARG A 72 -8.83 -5.63 3.77
CA ARG A 72 -8.25 -4.31 4.11
C ARG A 72 -7.46 -4.39 5.41
N GLN A 73 -8.04 -4.97 6.46
CA GLN A 73 -7.40 -5.04 7.76
C GLN A 73 -6.14 -5.91 7.74
N SER A 74 -6.17 -7.06 7.05
CA SER A 74 -4.99 -7.92 6.88
C SER A 74 -3.85 -7.20 6.16
N VAL A 75 -4.15 -6.42 5.11
CA VAL A 75 -3.11 -5.65 4.39
C VAL A 75 -2.58 -4.50 5.25
N LEU A 76 -3.45 -3.79 5.99
CA LEU A 76 -3.02 -2.74 6.92
C LEU A 76 -2.09 -3.27 8.02
N GLU A 77 -2.42 -4.43 8.59
CA GLU A 77 -1.59 -5.08 9.60
C GLU A 77 -0.22 -5.46 9.03
N PHE A 78 -0.20 -6.08 7.83
CA PHE A 78 1.04 -6.39 7.13
C PHE A 78 1.92 -5.15 6.91
N LEU A 79 1.36 -4.08 6.33
CA LEU A 79 2.09 -2.84 6.04
C LEU A 79 2.66 -2.19 7.31
N ARG A 80 1.89 -2.16 8.40
CA ARG A 80 2.35 -1.64 9.69
C ARG A 80 3.48 -2.48 10.29
N ASN A 81 3.45 -3.80 10.10
CA ASN A 81 4.54 -4.66 10.55
C ASN A 81 5.81 -4.42 9.72
N GLN A 82 5.69 -4.22 8.40
CA GLN A 82 6.86 -3.87 7.56
C GLN A 82 7.53 -2.56 8.01
N LEU A 83 6.76 -1.55 8.39
CA LEU A 83 7.32 -0.30 8.93
C LEU A 83 8.01 -0.48 10.30
N LYS A 84 7.49 -1.34 11.17
CA LYS A 84 8.12 -1.64 12.47
C LYS A 84 9.43 -2.40 12.32
N GLU A 85 9.48 -3.37 11.41
CA GLU A 85 10.70 -4.09 11.06
C GLU A 85 11.78 -3.13 10.54
N ASN A 86 11.37 -2.14 9.74
CA ASN A 86 12.25 -1.10 9.24
C ASN A 86 12.84 -0.21 10.36
N GLN A 87 12.01 0.16 11.35
CA GLN A 87 12.45 0.96 12.51
C GLN A 87 13.36 0.19 13.48
N SER A 88 13.26 -1.14 13.52
CA SER A 88 14.06 -1.99 14.41
C SER A 88 15.44 -2.35 13.83
N SER A 89 15.69 -2.09 12.54
CA SER A 89 17.02 -2.20 11.94
C SER A 89 17.97 -1.03 12.29
N CYS A 90 17.49 -0.03 13.04
CA CYS A 90 18.26 1.16 13.43
C CYS A 90 18.54 1.26 14.95
N ALA A 91 18.42 0.16 15.70
CA ALA A 91 18.69 0.09 17.14
C ALA A 91 19.98 -0.69 17.48
#